data_AF-A0A1X7U525-F1
#
_entry.id   AF-A0A1X7U525-F1
#
_cell.length_a   1.000
_cell.length_b   1.000
_cell.length_c   1.000
_cell.angle_alpha   90.00
_cell.angle_beta   90.00
_cell.angle_gamma   90.00
#
_symmetry.space_group_name_H-M   'P 1'
#
loop_
_entity.id
_entity.type
_entity.pdbx_description
1 polymer ?
#
loop_
_entity_poly.entity_id
_entity_poly.type
_entity_poly.pdbx_seq_one_letter_code
_entity_poly.pdbx_strand_id
1 'polypeptide(L)'
;MPHNVVLLLNHISDTIVHASTIKEWTASDPVLSWVCKLVQTGRISDETSPALQPFFQCYAELSVIDGCLLRGSQVVIPPQGRPSILSQLHDTHPGIS
;
A
#
# COMPACT_ATOMS: atom_id res chain seq x y z
N MET A 1 10.10 29.36 -3.47
CA MET A 1 8.67 29.06 -3.60
C MET A 1 8.50 27.79 -4.43
N PRO A 2 8.46 26.59 -3.84
CA PRO A 2 8.41 25.37 -4.62
C PRO A 2 6.97 25.01 -4.95
N HIS A 3 6.64 25.21 -6.22
CA HIS A 3 5.46 24.77 -6.99
C HIS A 3 5.33 23.23 -7.13
N ASN A 4 5.87 22.43 -6.21
CA ASN A 4 5.97 20.97 -6.36
C ASN A 4 4.91 20.17 -5.58
N VAL A 5 3.97 20.83 -4.90
CA VAL A 5 3.03 20.14 -3.98
C VAL A 5 1.68 19.82 -4.62
N VAL A 6 1.40 20.30 -5.84
CA VAL A 6 0.03 20.27 -6.41
C VAL A 6 -0.18 19.17 -7.47
N LEU A 7 0.87 18.51 -7.97
CA LEU A 7 0.73 17.52 -9.05
C LEU A 7 0.45 16.08 -8.59
N LEU A 8 0.46 15.78 -7.29
CA LEU A 8 0.31 14.40 -6.80
C LEU A 8 -1.11 14.05 -6.34
N LEU A 9 -2.02 15.01 -6.24
CA LEU A 9 -3.39 14.79 -5.74
C LEU A 9 -4.45 14.58 -6.82
N ASN A 10 -4.14 14.84 -8.11
CA ASN A 10 -5.14 14.79 -9.18
C ASN A 10 -5.00 13.60 -10.15
N HIS A 11 -4.23 12.57 -9.81
CA HIS A 11 -4.08 11.39 -10.68
C HIS A 11 -4.05 10.08 -9.86
N ILE A 12 -4.99 9.93 -8.92
CA ILE A 12 -5.29 8.64 -8.28
C ILE A 12 -6.81 8.43 -8.26
N SER A 13 -7.46 8.75 -9.38
CA SER A 13 -8.86 8.38 -9.63
C SER A 13 -9.03 7.38 -10.78
N ASP A 14 -7.93 6.84 -11.31
CA ASP A 14 -7.94 5.95 -12.47
C ASP A 14 -7.52 4.50 -12.18
N THR A 15 -7.39 4.12 -10.90
CA THR A 15 -7.31 2.70 -10.56
C THR A 15 -8.70 2.19 -10.17
N ILE A 16 -9.27 1.31 -10.99
CA ILE A 16 -10.50 0.52 -10.75
C ILE A 16 -10.27 -0.51 -9.61
N VAL A 17 -9.13 -0.46 -8.92
CA VAL A 17 -8.92 -1.27 -7.72
C VAL A 17 -9.61 -0.59 -6.55
N HIS A 18 -10.77 -1.12 -6.18
CA HIS A 18 -11.52 -0.65 -5.02
C HIS A 18 -10.78 -1.00 -3.72
N ALA A 19 -10.96 -0.18 -2.68
CA ALA A 19 -10.39 -0.43 -1.35
C ALA A 19 -10.77 -1.81 -0.78
N SER A 20 -11.94 -2.34 -1.14
CA SER A 20 -12.38 -3.69 -0.79
C SER A 20 -11.46 -4.77 -1.36
N THR A 21 -11.04 -4.63 -2.62
CA THR A 21 -10.11 -5.57 -3.27
C THR A 21 -8.72 -5.50 -2.63
N ILE A 22 -8.25 -4.29 -2.30
CA ILE A 22 -6.97 -4.12 -1.60
C ILE A 22 -7.04 -4.77 -0.22
N LYS A 23 -8.12 -4.56 0.53
CA LYS A 23 -8.34 -5.21 1.83
C LYS A 23 -8.27 -6.72 1.73
N GLU A 24 -8.93 -7.32 0.74
CA GLU A 24 -8.91 -8.77 0.51
C GLU A 24 -7.48 -9.28 0.23
N TRP A 25 -6.75 -8.59 -0.65
CA TRP A 25 -5.36 -8.94 -0.95
C TRP A 25 -4.43 -8.74 0.25
N THR A 26 -4.60 -7.65 1.00
CA THR A 26 -3.86 -7.40 2.26
C THR A 26 -4.13 -8.50 3.27
N ALA A 27 -5.38 -8.95 3.41
CA ALA A 27 -5.75 -10.03 4.33
C ALA A 27 -5.20 -11.40 3.87
N SER A 28 -5.12 -11.63 2.56
CA SER A 28 -4.60 -12.87 1.98
C SER A 28 -3.08 -12.94 1.95
N ASP A 29 -2.38 -11.81 1.96
CA ASP A 29 -0.92 -11.77 2.00
C ASP A 29 -0.43 -12.03 3.44
N PRO A 30 0.40 -13.07 3.67
CA PRO A 30 0.80 -13.45 5.03
C PRO A 30 1.65 -12.38 5.71
N VAL A 31 2.43 -11.60 4.95
CA VAL A 31 3.28 -10.53 5.49
C VAL A 31 2.42 -9.33 5.84
N LEU A 32 1.57 -8.86 4.93
CA LEU A 32 0.75 -7.67 5.16
C LEU A 32 -0.35 -7.92 6.19
N SER A 33 -0.99 -9.09 6.18
CA SER A 33 -1.97 -9.49 7.20
C SER A 33 -1.34 -9.50 8.60
N TRP A 34 -0.10 -9.98 8.70
CA TRP A 34 0.66 -9.92 9.94
C TRP A 34 1.00 -8.49 10.35
N VAL A 35 1.50 -7.66 9.42
CA VAL A 35 1.82 -6.25 9.70
C VAL A 35 0.55 -5.47 10.11
N CYS A 36 -0.60 -5.77 9.52
CA CYS A 36 -1.87 -5.18 9.93
C CYS A 36 -2.20 -5.53 11.39
N LYS A 37 -2.05 -6.79 11.79
CA LYS A 37 -2.25 -7.21 13.19
C LYS A 37 -1.24 -6.54 14.11
N LEU A 38 0.02 -6.44 13.69
CA LEU A 38 1.07 -5.76 14.44
C LEU A 38 0.66 -4.30 14.73
N VAL A 39 0.32 -3.54 13.69
CA VAL A 39 -0.05 -2.12 13.78
C VAL A 39 -1.33 -1.93 14.61
N GLN A 40 -2.32 -2.80 14.45
CA GLN A 40 -3.58 -2.73 15.20
C GLN A 40 -3.43 -3.08 16.69
N THR A 41 -2.54 -4.02 17.02
CA THR A 41 -2.32 -4.45 18.41
C THR A 41 -1.25 -3.62 19.13
N GLY A 42 -0.39 -2.91 18.38
CA GLY A 42 0.72 -2.13 18.91
C GLY A 42 1.85 -2.98 19.51
N ARG A 43 1.86 -4.30 19.31
CA ARG A 43 2.80 -5.22 19.96
C ARG A 43 3.80 -5.77 18.97
N ILE A 44 5.02 -5.21 18.97
CA ILE A 44 6.17 -5.77 18.24
C ILE A 44 6.40 -7.19 18.75
N SER A 45 6.15 -8.18 17.89
CA SER A 45 6.49 -9.57 18.17
C SER A 45 7.93 -9.83 17.73
N ASP A 46 8.59 -10.83 18.31
CA ASP A 46 9.98 -11.21 17.99
C ASP A 46 10.13 -11.85 16.60
N GLU A 47 9.17 -11.65 15.69
CA GLU A 47 9.25 -12.17 14.34
C GLU A 47 10.21 -11.32 13.51
N THR A 48 11.40 -11.87 13.26
CA THR A 48 12.48 -11.18 12.52
C THR A 48 12.59 -11.65 11.07
N SER A 49 11.47 -12.03 10.43
CA SER A 49 11.50 -12.44 9.03
C SER A 49 12.08 -11.32 8.16
N PRO A 50 13.03 -11.61 7.24
CA PRO A 50 13.57 -10.60 6.32
C PRO A 50 12.50 -9.88 5.50
N ALA A 51 11.34 -10.52 5.27
CA ALA A 51 10.21 -9.90 4.59
C ALA A 51 9.52 -8.80 5.42
N LEU A 52 9.68 -8.81 6.75
CA LEU A 52 9.09 -7.85 7.68
C LEU A 52 9.99 -6.67 8.02
N GLN A 53 11.31 -6.82 7.87
CA GLN A 53 12.31 -5.74 8.03
C GLN A 53 11.88 -4.39 7.44
N PRO A 54 11.43 -4.29 6.17
CA PRO A 54 11.03 -3.00 5.61
C PRO A 54 9.87 -2.34 6.36
N PHE A 55 8.95 -3.12 6.93
CA PHE A 55 7.82 -2.61 7.70
C PHE A 55 8.22 -2.15 9.11
N PHE A 56 9.20 -2.81 9.73
CA PHE A 56 9.75 -2.34 11.00
C PHE A 56 10.50 -1.01 10.87
N GLN A 57 11.25 -0.83 9.78
CA GLN A 57 11.99 0.41 9.52
C GLN A 57 11.06 1.62 9.33
N CYS A 58 9.83 1.39 8.84
CA CYS A 58 8.83 2.45 8.64
C CYS A 58 7.63 2.34 9.59
N TYR A 59 7.73 1.57 10.69
CA TYR A 59 6.59 1.23 11.54
C TYR A 59 5.84 2.46 12.09
N ALA A 60 6.57 3.51 12.46
CA ALA A 60 5.99 4.76 12.95
C ALA A 60 5.12 5.50 11.92
N GLU A 61 5.29 5.19 10.64
CA GLU A 61 4.50 5.75 9.54
C GLU A 61 3.34 4.84 9.14
N LEU A 62 3.25 3.62 9.70
CA LEU A 62 2.23 2.65 9.32
C LEU A 62 0.91 2.90 10.04
N SER A 63 -0.18 2.75 9.31
CA SER A 63 -1.54 2.78 9.85
C SER A 63 -2.42 1.78 9.12
N VAL A 64 -3.52 1.35 9.76
CA VAL A 64 -4.51 0.47 9.12
C VAL A 64 -5.86 1.17 9.12
N ILE A 65 -6.45 1.32 7.93
CA ILE A 65 -7.76 1.94 7.74
C ILE A 65 -8.62 0.98 6.93
N ASP A 66 -9.80 0.62 7.44
CA ASP A 66 -10.74 -0.33 6.83
C ASP A 66 -10.15 -1.69 6.44
N GLY A 67 -9.03 -2.08 7.06
CA GLY A 67 -8.30 -3.32 6.77
C GLY A 67 -7.28 -3.19 5.64
N CYS A 68 -7.07 -1.99 5.09
CA CYS A 68 -5.97 -1.67 4.20
C CYS A 68 -4.77 -1.16 5.03
N LEU A 69 -3.56 -1.59 4.66
CA LEU A 69 -2.33 -1.05 5.23
C LEU A 69 -1.94 0.23 4.51
N LEU A 70 -1.59 1.27 5.26
CA LEU A 70 -1.10 2.54 4.75
C LEU A 70 0.29 2.84 5.31
N ARG A 71 1.07 3.58 4.53
CA ARG A 71 2.31 4.26 4.97
C ARG A 71 2.14 5.75 4.73
N GLY A 72 2.08 6.54 5.81
CA GLY A 72 1.69 7.93 5.73
C GLY A 72 0.30 8.06 5.09
N SER A 73 0.22 8.71 3.92
CA SER A 73 -1.02 8.88 3.14
C SER A 73 -1.20 7.88 2.00
N GLN A 74 -0.25 6.95 1.80
CA GLN A 74 -0.25 6.03 0.66
C GLN A 74 -0.69 4.63 1.07
N VAL A 75 -1.55 4.00 0.26
CA VAL A 75 -1.95 2.60 0.46
C VAL A 75 -0.81 1.67 0.05
N VAL A 76 -0.47 0.71 0.92
CA VAL A 76 0.50 -0.34 0.61
C VAL A 76 -0.15 -1.37 -0.29
N ILE A 77 0.31 -1.44 -1.54
CA ILE A 77 -0.22 -2.37 -2.53
C ILE A 77 0.37 -3.77 -2.32
N PRO A 78 -0.48 -4.79 -2.08
CA PRO A 78 -0.05 -6.19 -1.98
C PRO A 78 0.61 -6.66 -3.28
N PRO A 79 1.58 -7.59 -3.23
CA PRO A 79 2.26 -8.11 -4.42
C PRO A 79 1.30 -8.57 -5.52
N GLN A 80 0.16 -9.17 -5.15
CA GLN A 80 -0.87 -9.64 -6.07
C GLN A 80 -1.56 -8.50 -6.85
N GLY A 81 -1.65 -7.31 -6.27
CA GLY A 81 -2.26 -6.13 -6.89
C GLY A 81 -1.30 -5.30 -7.74
N ARG A 82 0.03 -5.53 -7.62
CA ARG A 82 1.03 -4.77 -8.37
C ARG A 82 0.87 -4.92 -9.89
N PRO A 83 0.66 -6.12 -10.47
CA PRO A 83 0.43 -6.26 -11.91
C PRO A 83 -0.87 -5.58 -12.35
N SER A 84 -1.94 -5.67 -11.55
CA SER A 84 -3.23 -5.06 -11.88
C SER A 84 -3.16 -3.54 -11.87
N ILE A 85 -2.44 -2.94 -10.92
CA ILE A 85 -2.23 -1.49 -10.86
C ILE A 85 -1.26 -1.04 -11.96
N LEU A 86 -0.19 -1.80 -12.22
CA LEU A 86 0.72 -1.49 -13.32
C LEU A 86 0.03 -1.59 -14.69
N SER A 87 -0.80 -2.60 -14.92
CA SER A 87 -1.57 -2.74 -16.17
C SER A 87 -2.54 -1.58 -16.35
N GLN A 88 -3.20 -1.13 -15.27
CA GLN A 88 -4.09 0.04 -15.34
C GLN A 88 -3.33 1.34 -15.62
N LEU A 89 -2.12 1.51 -15.08
CA LEU A 89 -1.25 2.63 -15.45
C LEU A 89 -0.81 2.58 -16.92
N HIS A 90 -0.64 1.39 -17.49
CA HIS A 90 -0.34 1.21 -18.91
C HIS A 90 -1.56 1.46 -19.82
N ASP A 91 -2.78 1.11 -19.40
CA ASP A 91 -4.00 1.32 -20.18
C ASP A 91 -4.53 2.77 -20.14
N THR A 92 -4.30 3.50 -19.04
CA THR A 92 -4.69 4.93 -18.96
C THR A 92 -3.74 5.85 -19.74
N HIS A 93 -2.62 5.33 -20.28
CA HIS A 93 -1.72 6.08 -21.16
C HIS A 93 -1.14 5.24 -22.33
N PRO A 94 -1.81 5.18 -23.50
CA PRO A 94 -1.11 4.95 -24.77
C PRO A 94 -0.34 6.25 -25.11
N GLY A 95 0.76 6.52 -24.40
CA GLY A 95 1.34 7.85 -24.39
C GLY A 95 2.77 7.95 -23.89
N ILE A 96 3.63 7.00 -24.28
CA ILE A 96 5.04 7.34 -24.57
C ILE A 96 5.37 6.69 -25.92
N SER A 97 5.17 7.46 -27.00
CA SER A 97 6.10 7.43 -28.13
C SER A 97 7.18 8.47 -27.88
#